data_AF-A0A2W5SF80-F1
#
_entry.id   AF-A0A2W5SF80-F1
#
_cell.length_a   1.000
_cell.length_b   1.000
_cell.length_c   1.000
_cell.angle_alpha   90.00
_cell.angle_beta   90.00
_cell.angle_gamma   90.00
#
_symmetry.space_group_name_H-M   'P 1'
#
loop_
_entity.id
_entity.type
_entity.pdbx_description
1 polymer ?
#
loop_
_entity_poly.entity_id
_entity_poly.type
_entity_poly.pdbx_seq_one_letter_code
_entity_poly.pdbx_strand_id
1 'polypeptide(L)' 'MTAACMQGCTRSVALSVRAPGKMAYLFGETGIADVVDIVTFIEMYSASPDGDLADARPLGQLRFKAIARIPA' A
#
# COMPACT_ATOMS: atom_id res chain seq x y z
N MET A 1 6.56 15.80 10.17
CA MET A 1 6.25 14.55 9.43
C MET A 1 6.57 14.82 7.96
N THR A 2 7.72 14.36 7.47
CA THR A 2 8.19 14.61 6.10
C THR A 2 8.46 13.27 5.42
N ALA A 3 7.76 12.99 4.32
CA ALA A 3 8.06 11.84 3.49
C ALA A 3 9.12 12.24 2.45
N ALA A 4 10.12 11.38 2.25
CA ALA A 4 11.05 11.51 1.12
C ALA A 4 10.31 11.29 -0.22
N CYS A 5 10.93 11.67 -1.34
CA CYS A 5 10.35 11.48 -2.67
C CYS A 5 9.97 10.01 -2.89
N MET A 6 8.69 9.76 -3.21
CA MET A 6 8.15 8.42 -3.48
C MET A 6 8.18 8.06 -4.98
N GLN A 7 8.79 8.90 -5.83
CA GLN A 7 8.78 8.77 -7.31
C GLN A 7 7.38 8.59 -7.93
N GLY A 8 6.33 9.03 -7.20
CA GLY A 8 4.93 8.94 -7.62
C GLY A 8 4.41 10.22 -8.30
N CYS A 9 5.28 11.14 -8.71
CA CYS A 9 4.91 12.50 -9.12
C CYS A 9 3.93 12.57 -10.30
N THR A 10 3.89 11.55 -11.15
CA THR A 10 2.96 11.47 -12.29
C THR A 10 1.62 10.81 -11.94
N ARG A 11 1.45 10.34 -10.71
CA ARG A 11 0.21 9.74 -10.21
C ARG A 11 -0.48 10.75 -9.29
N SER A 12 -1.81 10.86 -9.42
CA SER A 12 -2.63 11.89 -8.75
C SER A 12 -2.46 11.91 -7.23
N VAL A 13 -2.44 10.75 -6.59
CA VAL A 13 -2.12 10.57 -5.16
C VAL A 13 -1.36 9.25 -5.00
N ALA A 14 -0.34 9.25 -4.15
CA ALA A 14 0.42 8.06 -3.79
C ALA A 14 0.35 7.79 -2.28
N LEU A 15 0.24 6.52 -1.90
CA LEU A 15 0.22 6.04 -0.52
C LEU A 15 1.33 5.03 -0.33
N SER A 16 2.24 5.28 0.61
CA SER A 16 3.25 4.30 1.02
C SER A 16 2.98 3.82 2.44
N VAL A 17 3.08 2.50 2.62
CA VAL A 17 2.95 1.85 3.93
C VAL A 17 4.18 0.98 4.15
N ARG A 18 4.84 1.18 5.30
CA ARG A 18 6.03 0.43 5.71
C ARG A 18 6.08 0.30 7.22
N ALA A 19 6.64 -0.81 7.69
CA ALA A 19 7.02 -1.04 9.07
C ALA A 19 8.36 -1.80 9.11
N PRO A 20 9.16 -1.66 10.18
CA PRO A 20 10.39 -2.44 10.32
C PRO A 20 10.13 -3.94 10.21
N GLY A 21 10.95 -4.65 9.42
CA GLY A 21 10.83 -6.09 9.22
C GLY A 21 9.64 -6.53 8.36
N LYS A 22 8.89 -5.59 7.77
CA LYS A 22 7.75 -5.89 6.90
C LYS A 22 7.96 -5.38 5.48
N MET A 23 7.37 -6.09 4.50
CA MET A 23 7.25 -5.63 3.12
C MET A 23 6.73 -4.18 3.07
N ALA A 24 7.37 -3.32 2.29
CA ALA A 24 6.83 -1.99 2.02
C ALA A 24 5.98 -2.01 0.75
N TYR A 25 4.85 -1.30 0.81
CA TYR A 25 3.93 -1.13 -0.32
C TYR A 25 3.92 0.33 -0.75
N LEU A 26 3.87 0.54 -2.06
CA LEU A 26 3.60 1.83 -2.68
C LEU A 26 2.41 1.66 -3.62
N PHE A 27 1.34 2.41 -3.35
CA PHE A 27 0.18 2.53 -4.21
C PHE A 27 0.19 3.89 -4.90
N GLY A 28 -0.31 3.97 -6.13
CA GLY A 28 -0.57 5.25 -6.81
C GLY A 28 -1.94 5.31 -7.43
N GLU A 29 -2.34 6.52 -7.83
CA GLU A 29 -3.71 6.82 -8.29
C GLU A 29 -4.76 6.46 -7.24
N THR A 30 -4.39 6.61 -5.97
CA THR A 30 -5.33 6.40 -4.87
C THR A 30 -6.27 7.61 -4.73
N GLY A 31 -7.43 7.40 -4.13
CA GLY A 31 -8.40 8.46 -3.88
C GLY A 31 -9.45 8.04 -2.88
N ILE A 32 -10.47 8.89 -2.71
CA ILE A 32 -11.55 8.67 -1.74
C ILE A 32 -12.30 7.36 -2.01
N ALA A 33 -12.44 6.96 -3.27
CA ALA A 33 -13.08 5.70 -3.65
C ALA A 33 -12.33 4.45 -3.14
N ASP A 34 -11.03 4.56 -2.87
CA ASP A 34 -10.20 3.43 -2.42
C ASP A 34 -10.16 3.32 -0.88
N VAL A 35 -10.80 4.22 -0.13
CA VAL A 35 -10.64 4.29 1.33
C VAL A 35 -11.01 2.97 2.02
N VAL A 36 -12.07 2.30 1.58
CA VAL A 36 -12.48 1.00 2.14
C VAL A 36 -11.43 -0.09 1.87
N ASP A 37 -10.91 -0.16 0.65
CA ASP A 37 -9.85 -1.09 0.28
C ASP A 37 -8.54 -0.78 1.02
N ILE A 38 -8.25 0.50 1.27
CA ILE A 38 -7.07 0.95 2.03
C ILE A 38 -7.19 0.54 3.50
N VAL A 39 -8.36 0.73 4.13
CA VAL A 39 -8.59 0.28 5.51
C VAL A 39 -8.42 -1.24 5.60
N THR A 40 -9.00 -1.98 4.66
CA THR A 40 -8.85 -3.45 4.57
C THR A 40 -7.37 -3.84 4.43
N PHE A 41 -6.61 -3.14 3.58
CA PHE A 41 -5.16 -3.33 3.45
C PHE A 41 -4.43 -3.11 4.78
N ILE A 42 -4.72 -2.02 5.49
CA ILE A 42 -4.04 -1.70 6.76
C ILE A 42 -4.32 -2.77 7.82
N GLU A 43 -5.56 -3.28 7.89
CA GLU A 43 -5.92 -4.36 8.82
C GLU A 43 -5.14 -5.65 8.51
N MET A 44 -5.15 -6.07 7.24
CA MET A 44 -4.41 -7.25 6.78
C MET A 44 -2.89 -7.10 7.00
N TYR A 45 -2.34 -5.93 6.67
CA TYR A 45 -0.92 -5.62 6.82
C TYR A 45 -0.49 -5.58 8.30
N SER A 46 -1.36 -5.06 9.17
CA SER A 46 -1.12 -5.06 10.60
C SER A 46 -1.11 -6.48 11.18
N ALA A 47 -2.03 -7.33 10.73
CA ALA A 47 -2.14 -8.73 11.15
C ALA A 47 -1.04 -9.65 10.59
N SER A 48 -0.47 -9.31 9.43
CA SER A 48 0.64 -10.07 8.83
C SER A 48 1.96 -9.83 9.57
N PRO A 49 2.72 -10.86 9.97
CA PRO A 49 3.98 -10.71 10.69
C PRO A 49 5.10 -10.07 9.84
N ASP A 50 5.17 -10.40 8.55
CA ASP A 50 6.18 -9.92 7.59
C ASP A 50 5.59 -8.90 6.58
N GLY A 51 4.30 -8.59 6.70
CA GLY A 51 3.60 -7.70 5.81
C GLY A 51 3.40 -8.25 4.40
N ASP A 52 3.82 -9.49 4.11
CA ASP A 52 3.57 -10.08 2.80
C ASP A 52 2.12 -10.58 2.72
N LEU A 53 1.37 -10.05 1.75
CA LEU A 53 -0.02 -10.39 1.51
C LEU A 53 -0.11 -11.34 0.32
N ALA A 54 -0.14 -12.65 0.60
CA ALA A 54 -0.22 -13.69 -0.42
C ALA A 54 -1.51 -13.62 -1.26
N ASP A 55 -2.62 -13.20 -0.66
CA ASP A 55 -3.90 -12.97 -1.34
C ASP A 55 -4.31 -11.50 -1.27
N ALA A 56 -4.23 -10.81 -2.41
CA ALA A 56 -4.61 -9.41 -2.54
C ALA A 56 -6.05 -9.21 -3.07
N ARG A 57 -6.82 -10.28 -3.33
CA ARG A 57 -8.21 -10.18 -3.80
C ARG A 57 -9.13 -9.40 -2.84
N PRO A 58 -8.96 -9.47 -1.51
CA PRO A 58 -9.76 -8.66 -0.58
C PRO A 58 -9.57 -7.15 -0.74
N LEU A 59 -8.48 -6.71 -1.40
CA LEU A 59 -8.18 -5.29 -1.60
C LEU A 59 -8.91 -4.68 -2.82
N GLY A 60 -9.94 -5.33 -3.35
CA GLY A 60 -10.79 -4.77 -4.40
C GLY A 60 -10.01 -4.25 -5.60
N GLN A 61 -10.17 -2.95 -5.88
CA GLN A 61 -9.49 -2.27 -6.98
C GLN A 61 -8.08 -1.80 -6.60
N LEU A 62 -7.83 -1.58 -5.31
CA LEU A 62 -6.52 -1.14 -4.79
C LEU A 62 -5.40 -2.12 -5.15
N ARG A 63 -5.68 -3.43 -5.26
CA ARG A 63 -4.67 -4.44 -5.65
C ARG A 63 -4.00 -4.17 -7.01
N PHE A 64 -4.70 -3.48 -7.91
CA PHE A 64 -4.17 -3.11 -9.23
C PHE A 64 -3.40 -1.79 -9.22
N LYS A 65 -3.46 -1.06 -8.10
CA LYS A 65 -2.81 0.24 -7.92
C LYS A 65 -1.45 0.12 -7.23
N ALA A 66 -1.02 -1.09 -6.88
CA ALA A 66 0.31 -1.34 -6.32
C ALA A 66 1.39 -1.10 -7.39
N ILE A 67 2.24 -0.11 -7.15
CA ILE A 67 3.37 0.27 -7.99
C ILE A 67 4.61 -0.53 -7.60
N ALA A 68 4.81 -0.75 -6.29
CA ALA A 68 5.96 -1.49 -5.79
C ALA A 68 5.62 -2.30 -4.53
N ARG A 69 6.27 -3.46 -4.43
CA ARG A 69 6.39 -4.29 -3.24
C ARG A 69 7.88 -4.47 -2.96
N ILE A 70 8.33 -4.00 -1.81
CA ILE A 70 9.76 -3.91 -1.51
C ILE A 70 10.04 -4.77 -0.28
N PRO A 71 10.87 -5.83 -0.40
CA PRO A 71 11.30 -6.64 0.73
C PRO A 71 12.02 -5.86 1.82
N ALA A 72 11.87 -6.32 3.06
CA ALA A 72 12.56 -5.79 4.23
C ALA A 72 14.06 -6.12 4.22
#